data_AF-A0A7V6UA67-F1
#
_entry.id   AF-A0A7V6UA67-F1
#
_cell.length_a   1.000
_cell.length_b   1.000
_cell.length_c   1.000
_cell.angle_alpha   90.00
_cell.angle_beta   90.00
_cell.angle_gamma   90.00
#
_symmetry.space_group_name_H-M   'P 1'
#
loop_
_entity.id
_entity.type
_entity.pdbx_description
1 polymer ?
#
loop_
_entity_poly.entity_id
_entity_poly.type
_entity_poly.pdbx_seq_one_letter_code
_entity_poly.pdbx_strand_id
1 'polypeptide(L)'
;MVFIKNNRKLHKILMTLLICTIVFSIYGYMQSKVKAEQVTKIKHNTIIDNMYLISTMFPEQKFIKQGKYYNAGERNNYYIESIIPGSFVNKDNDELLVVVRRPSDELSHAQGFYNAYMAVFDNSSGKMISEVKLFSADEGTYRIFDSQGISYIFFVGSTTYQGWSNWYGGLWQAGSNWTMKWPTDKENQEYYDFWQNRAVEIGQDFIRILHRKVLPLKDKSQVMPDYTWEYAEKLLWDKESANFKVIE
;
A
#
# COMPACT_ATOMS: atom_id res chain seq x y z
N MET A 1 1.02 57.26 -3.27
CA MET A 1 0.07 56.43 -4.06
C MET A 1 0.30 54.98 -3.64
N VAL A 2 -0.71 54.38 -3.02
CA VAL A 2 -0.59 53.20 -2.14
C VAL A 2 -0.62 51.90 -2.96
N PHE A 3 0.47 51.13 -2.92
CA PHE A 3 0.53 49.75 -3.44
C PHE A 3 -0.01 48.78 -2.36
N ILE A 4 -1.34 48.67 -2.23
CA ILE A 4 -1.96 47.52 -1.52
C ILE A 4 -2.37 46.52 -2.59
N LYS A 5 -1.42 45.69 -3.03
CA LYS A 5 -1.63 44.66 -4.05
C LYS A 5 -2.09 43.37 -3.36
N ASN A 6 -3.40 43.23 -3.20
CA ASN A 6 -4.18 42.00 -3.04
C ASN A 6 -3.58 40.84 -2.19
N ASN A 7 -3.24 41.12 -0.92
CA ASN A 7 -2.80 40.12 0.06
C ASN A 7 -3.82 38.99 0.31
N ARG A 8 -5.09 39.15 -0.06
CA ARG A 8 -6.13 38.11 0.10
C ARG A 8 -5.90 36.88 -0.77
N LYS A 9 -5.39 37.03 -2.00
CA LYS A 9 -5.10 35.89 -2.89
C LYS A 9 -3.90 35.08 -2.39
N LEU A 10 -2.83 35.78 -1.99
CA LEU A 10 -1.64 35.16 -1.42
C LEU A 10 -1.96 34.43 -0.11
N HIS A 11 -2.77 35.05 0.76
CA HIS A 11 -3.20 34.44 2.02
C HIS A 11 -4.07 33.19 1.81
N LYS A 12 -4.95 33.17 0.81
CA LYS A 12 -5.73 31.96 0.45
C LYS A 12 -4.83 30.82 -0.05
N ILE A 13 -3.83 31.12 -0.88
CA ILE A 13 -2.87 30.13 -1.38
C ILE A 13 -2.06 29.55 -0.21
N LEU A 14 -1.53 30.41 0.66
CA LEU A 14 -0.80 30.00 1.87
C LEU A 14 -1.65 29.15 2.82
N MET A 15 -2.90 29.55 3.06
CA MET A 15 -3.81 28.77 3.91
C MET A 15 -4.17 27.42 3.28
N THR A 16 -4.34 27.34 1.96
CA THR A 16 -4.60 26.07 1.28
C THR A 16 -3.39 25.14 1.36
N LEU A 17 -2.17 25.67 1.16
CA LEU A 17 -0.91 24.93 1.32
C LEU A 17 -0.72 24.43 2.76
N LEU A 18 -1.05 25.26 3.75
CA LEU A 18 -0.99 24.92 5.17
C LEU A 18 -1.99 23.80 5.52
N ILE A 19 -3.22 23.90 5.02
CA ILE A 19 -4.25 22.86 5.23
C ILE A 19 -3.83 21.56 4.54
N CYS A 20 -3.36 21.60 3.29
CA CYS A 20 -2.88 20.40 2.61
C CYS A 20 -1.72 19.75 3.38
N THR A 21 -0.72 20.52 3.81
CA THR A 21 0.40 19.97 4.58
C THR A 21 -0.03 19.36 5.92
N ILE A 22 -0.99 19.98 6.63
CA ILE A 22 -1.58 19.42 7.86
C ILE A 22 -2.33 18.12 7.56
N VAL A 23 -3.15 18.07 6.50
CA VAL A 23 -3.90 16.86 6.11
C VAL A 23 -2.94 15.72 5.73
N PHE A 24 -1.91 16.00 4.94
CA PHE A 24 -0.88 15.01 4.57
C PHE A 24 -0.09 14.50 5.77
N SER A 25 0.25 15.38 6.72
CA SER A 25 1.00 14.97 7.92
C SER A 25 0.15 14.23 8.93
N ILE A 26 -1.14 14.57 9.09
CA ILE A 26 -2.09 13.77 9.89
C ILE A 26 -2.32 12.40 9.23
N TYR A 27 -2.48 12.36 7.91
CA TYR A 27 -2.63 11.10 7.17
C TYR A 27 -1.40 10.21 7.34
N GLY A 28 -0.19 10.75 7.13
CA GLY A 28 1.06 10.03 7.34
C GLY A 28 1.23 9.56 8.79
N TYR A 29 0.84 10.38 9.77
CA TYR A 29 0.87 10.01 11.19
C TYR A 29 -0.13 8.91 11.54
N MET A 30 -1.36 8.98 11.03
CA MET A 30 -2.37 7.93 11.23
C MET A 30 -1.94 6.62 10.60
N GLN A 31 -1.42 6.65 9.37
CA GLN A 31 -0.86 5.46 8.71
C GLN A 31 0.32 4.88 9.50
N SER A 32 1.22 5.73 9.99
CA SER A 32 2.34 5.31 10.83
C SER A 32 1.89 4.69 12.15
N LYS A 33 0.89 5.26 12.82
CA LYS A 33 0.34 4.74 14.07
C LYS A 33 -0.37 3.40 13.88
N VAL A 34 -1.19 3.28 12.83
CA VAL A 34 -1.87 2.03 12.46
C VAL A 34 -0.84 0.93 12.16
N LYS A 35 0.23 1.26 11.44
CA LYS A 35 1.34 0.34 11.18
C LYS A 35 2.07 -0.06 12.46
N ALA A 36 2.30 0.87 13.40
CA ALA A 36 2.94 0.57 14.67
C ALA A 36 2.10 -0.32 15.60
N GLU A 37 0.78 -0.16 15.60
CA GLU A 37 -0.16 -1.01 16.34
C GLU A 37 -0.20 -2.45 15.79
N GLN A 38 0.01 -2.63 14.48
CA GLN A 38 0.19 -3.97 13.90
C GLN A 38 1.50 -4.63 14.35
N VAL A 39 2.59 -3.87 14.36
CA VAL A 39 3.92 -4.39 14.77
C VAL A 39 3.96 -4.80 16.24
N THR A 40 3.21 -4.13 17.12
CA THR A 40 3.25 -4.37 18.58
C THR A 40 2.45 -5.58 19.06
N LYS A 41 1.55 -6.14 18.24
CA LYS A 41 0.76 -7.34 18.60
C LYS A 41 1.50 -8.67 18.42
N ILE A 42 2.76 -8.62 17.98
CA ILE A 42 3.51 -9.78 17.51
C ILE A 42 4.54 -10.20 18.57
N LYS A 43 4.25 -11.27 19.33
CA LYS A 43 5.23 -11.92 20.21
C LYS A 43 6.16 -12.80 19.36
N HIS A 44 7.46 -12.58 19.50
CA HIS A 44 8.55 -13.35 18.87
C HIS A 44 8.43 -14.87 19.08
N ASN A 45 8.67 -15.64 18.02
CA ASN A 45 9.46 -16.87 18.08
C ASN A 45 10.05 -17.24 16.71
N THR A 46 11.23 -17.88 16.79
CA THR A 46 12.24 -18.20 15.75
C THR A 46 12.87 -16.99 15.04
N ILE A 47 14.11 -16.65 15.43
CA ILE A 47 14.95 -15.68 14.72
C ILE A 47 15.42 -16.35 13.42
N ILE A 48 14.56 -16.41 12.41
CA ILE A 48 15.02 -16.71 11.06
C ILE A 48 15.95 -15.57 10.66
N ASP A 49 17.15 -15.91 10.24
CA ASP A 49 18.13 -14.91 9.86
C ASP A 49 17.63 -14.09 8.65
N ASN A 50 17.67 -12.76 8.78
CA ASN A 50 17.17 -11.88 7.75
C ASN A 50 17.95 -11.99 6.43
N MET A 51 19.25 -12.35 6.47
CA MET A 51 20.01 -12.61 5.24
C MET A 51 19.50 -13.86 4.55
N TYR A 52 19.20 -14.92 5.30
CA TYR A 52 18.56 -16.10 4.75
C TYR A 52 17.21 -15.79 4.10
N LEU A 53 16.34 -15.00 4.75
CA LEU A 53 15.04 -14.60 4.19
C LEU A 53 15.20 -13.89 2.85
N ILE A 54 16.06 -12.87 2.78
CA ILE A 54 16.22 -12.09 1.55
C ILE A 54 16.89 -12.89 0.42
N SER A 55 17.90 -13.69 0.73
CA SER A 55 18.53 -14.58 -0.25
C SER A 55 17.56 -15.65 -0.77
N THR A 56 16.61 -16.09 0.06
CA THR A 56 15.57 -17.04 -0.38
C THR A 56 14.54 -16.39 -1.30
N MET A 57 14.14 -15.14 -1.02
CA MET A 57 13.23 -14.39 -1.90
C MET A 57 13.86 -14.02 -3.24
N PHE A 58 15.19 -13.85 -3.29
CA PHE A 58 15.91 -13.46 -4.51
C PHE A 58 17.15 -14.36 -4.74
N PRO A 59 16.95 -15.63 -5.12
CA PRO A 59 18.04 -16.63 -5.17
C PRO A 59 19.13 -16.30 -6.20
N GLU A 60 18.78 -15.53 -7.23
CA GLU A 60 19.72 -15.10 -8.27
C GLU A 60 20.59 -13.91 -7.85
N GLN A 61 20.33 -13.31 -6.68
CA GLN A 61 21.06 -12.14 -6.18
C GLN A 61 22.04 -12.52 -5.08
N LYS A 62 23.21 -11.88 -5.10
CA LYS A 62 24.18 -11.95 -4.01
C LYS A 62 24.08 -10.68 -3.17
N PHE A 63 23.81 -10.83 -1.88
CA PHE A 63 23.60 -9.70 -0.99
C PHE A 63 24.79 -9.46 -0.07
N ILE A 64 25.08 -8.18 0.19
CA ILE A 64 25.97 -7.72 1.25
C ILE A 64 25.15 -6.86 2.21
N LYS A 65 25.21 -7.16 3.51
CA LYS A 65 24.52 -6.37 4.53
C LYS A 65 25.27 -5.05 4.76
N GLN A 66 24.56 -3.93 4.64
CA GLN A 66 25.08 -2.58 4.86
C GLN A 66 24.11 -1.81 5.77
N GLY A 67 24.36 -1.86 7.08
CA GLY A 67 23.43 -1.31 8.07
C GLY A 67 22.08 -2.03 8.03
N LYS A 68 21.00 -1.28 7.75
CA LYS A 68 19.64 -1.83 7.57
C LYS A 68 19.36 -2.38 6.17
N TYR A 69 20.27 -2.15 5.22
CA TYR A 69 20.08 -2.51 3.83
C TYR A 69 20.81 -3.81 3.46
N TYR A 70 20.30 -4.46 2.43
CA TYR A 70 20.87 -5.61 1.75
C TYR A 70 21.14 -5.17 0.31
N ASN A 71 22.42 -4.97 0.00
CA ASN A 71 22.86 -4.47 -1.30
C ASN A 71 23.13 -5.63 -2.26
N ALA A 72 22.51 -5.61 -3.44
CA ALA A 72 22.73 -6.58 -4.52
C ALA A 72 23.34 -5.92 -5.78
N GLY A 73 24.23 -4.94 -5.58
CA GLY A 73 24.86 -4.18 -6.65
C GLY A 73 24.48 -2.70 -6.66
N GLU A 74 24.86 -2.01 -7.75
CA GLU A 74 24.70 -0.57 -7.88
C GLU A 74 23.20 -0.17 -7.92
N ARG A 75 22.77 0.68 -6.98
CA ARG A 75 21.36 1.14 -6.81
C ARG A 75 20.34 0.00 -6.70
N ASN A 76 20.77 -1.12 -6.12
CA ASN A 76 19.93 -2.29 -5.92
C ASN A 76 19.90 -2.65 -4.43
N ASN A 77 19.46 -1.69 -3.61
CA ASN A 77 19.30 -1.90 -2.18
C ASN A 77 17.89 -2.38 -1.85
N TYR A 78 17.82 -3.24 -0.83
CA TYR A 78 16.59 -3.76 -0.26
C TYR A 78 16.63 -3.63 1.26
N TYR A 79 15.49 -3.57 1.92
CA TYR A 79 15.37 -3.71 3.36
C TYR A 79 14.11 -4.48 3.72
N ILE A 80 14.17 -5.26 4.81
CA ILE A 80 12.97 -5.90 5.37
C ILE A 80 12.17 -4.81 6.08
N GLU A 81 10.99 -4.51 5.56
CA GLU A 81 10.05 -3.55 6.14
C GLU A 81 9.33 -4.14 7.35
N SER A 82 8.93 -5.40 7.26
CA SER A 82 8.22 -6.10 8.32
C SER A 82 8.30 -7.62 8.15
N ILE A 83 8.17 -8.31 9.27
CA ILE A 83 7.92 -9.75 9.36
C ILE A 83 6.66 -9.91 10.22
N ILE A 84 5.59 -10.43 9.63
CA ILE A 84 4.25 -10.45 10.23
C ILE A 84 3.84 -11.91 10.41
N PRO A 85 3.68 -12.42 11.64
CA PRO A 85 3.16 -13.76 11.87
C PRO A 85 1.66 -13.82 11.58
N GLY A 86 1.20 -14.98 11.16
CA GLY A 86 -0.18 -15.26 10.83
C GLY A 86 -0.31 -16.58 10.11
N SER A 87 -1.45 -16.81 9.47
CA SER A 87 -1.71 -18.02 8.69
C SER A 87 -2.14 -17.58 7.29
N PHE A 88 -1.21 -17.47 6.34
CA PHE A 88 -1.46 -16.80 5.05
C PHE A 88 -1.75 -17.77 3.91
N VAL A 89 -1.10 -18.93 3.91
CA VAL A 89 -1.23 -20.00 2.91
C VAL A 89 -2.10 -21.12 3.47
N ASN A 90 -1.74 -21.65 4.65
CA ASN A 90 -2.43 -22.75 5.27
C ASN A 90 -3.16 -22.28 6.53
N LYS A 91 -4.42 -22.70 6.65
CA LYS A 91 -5.27 -22.35 7.78
C LYS A 91 -4.66 -22.81 9.10
N ASP A 92 -4.67 -21.93 10.10
CA ASP A 92 -4.20 -22.17 11.47
C ASP A 92 -2.72 -22.59 11.60
N ASN A 93 -1.92 -22.47 10.54
CA ASN A 93 -0.47 -22.73 10.59
C ASN A 93 0.30 -21.50 11.09
N ASP A 94 1.46 -21.75 11.70
CA ASP A 94 2.40 -20.71 12.13
C ASP A 94 3.30 -20.29 10.96
N GLU A 95 2.92 -19.20 10.30
CA GLU A 95 3.57 -18.68 9.10
C GLU A 95 4.00 -17.22 9.29
N LEU A 96 4.96 -16.79 8.49
CA LEU A 96 5.50 -15.43 8.49
C LEU A 96 5.34 -14.81 7.11
N LEU A 97 4.59 -13.71 7.01
CA LEU A 97 4.63 -12.83 5.86
C LEU A 97 5.83 -11.90 5.99
N VAL A 98 6.79 -12.05 5.10
CA VAL A 98 7.98 -11.20 4.99
C VAL A 98 7.74 -10.16 3.91
N VAL A 99 7.89 -8.88 4.27
CA VAL A 99 7.75 -7.75 3.36
C VAL A 99 9.11 -7.08 3.17
N VAL A 100 9.62 -7.13 1.95
CA VAL A 100 10.88 -6.51 1.53
C VAL A 100 10.57 -5.29 0.66
N ARG A 101 11.32 -4.22 0.86
CA ARG A 101 11.15 -2.95 0.17
C ARG A 101 12.43 -2.53 -0.52
N ARG A 102 12.28 -1.86 -1.67
CA ARG A 102 13.36 -1.02 -2.21
C ARG A 102 13.24 0.42 -1.67
N PRO A 103 14.36 1.11 -1.40
CA PRO A 103 14.35 2.53 -1.06
C PRO A 103 13.69 3.34 -2.18
N SER A 104 12.75 4.23 -1.82
CA SER A 104 11.99 5.03 -2.79
C SER A 104 12.86 6.01 -3.56
N ASP A 105 13.96 6.45 -2.96
CA ASP A 105 14.96 7.37 -3.51
C ASP A 105 15.89 6.74 -4.56
N GLU A 106 15.91 5.41 -4.68
CA GLU A 106 16.68 4.68 -5.70
C GLU A 106 15.86 4.34 -6.95
N LEU A 107 14.54 4.60 -6.91
CA LEU A 107 13.60 4.20 -7.93
C LEU A 107 13.29 5.38 -8.86
N SER A 108 13.29 5.12 -10.16
CA SER A 108 12.76 6.09 -11.12
C SER A 108 11.22 6.13 -11.02
N HIS A 109 10.62 7.25 -11.43
CA HIS A 109 9.16 7.37 -11.49
C HIS A 109 8.52 6.24 -12.33
N ALA A 110 9.18 5.77 -13.39
CA ALA A 110 8.67 4.67 -14.22
C ALA A 110 8.64 3.31 -13.49
N GLN A 111 9.37 3.16 -12.39
CA GLN A 111 9.44 1.95 -11.59
C GLN A 111 8.48 1.96 -10.39
N GLY A 112 7.78 3.09 -10.16
CA GLY A 112 7.00 3.35 -8.96
C GLY A 112 7.90 3.53 -7.72
N PHE A 113 7.72 4.61 -6.96
CA PHE A 113 8.51 4.85 -5.74
C PHE A 113 8.19 3.87 -4.60
N TYR A 114 7.09 3.15 -4.70
CA TYR A 114 6.66 2.09 -3.80
C TYR A 114 6.84 0.72 -4.46
N ASN A 115 7.90 -0.01 -4.15
CA ASN A 115 8.07 -1.43 -4.50
C ASN A 115 8.15 -2.31 -3.26
N ALA A 116 7.09 -3.08 -2.98
CA ALA A 116 7.02 -4.07 -1.91
C ALA A 116 6.97 -5.49 -2.47
N TYR A 117 7.91 -6.32 -2.07
CA TYR A 117 7.99 -7.74 -2.38
C TYR A 117 7.53 -8.52 -1.16
N MET A 118 6.55 -9.39 -1.33
CA MET A 118 5.94 -10.14 -0.25
C MET A 118 6.08 -11.63 -0.50
N ALA A 119 6.47 -12.39 0.52
CA ALA A 119 6.47 -13.85 0.49
C ALA A 119 6.15 -14.42 1.87
N VAL A 120 5.61 -15.64 1.89
CA VAL A 120 5.24 -16.35 3.11
C VAL A 120 6.25 -17.47 3.38
N PHE A 121 6.66 -17.56 4.63
CA PHE A 121 7.57 -18.57 5.15
C PHE A 121 6.85 -19.41 6.22
N ASP A 122 7.09 -20.71 6.22
CA ASP A 122 6.75 -21.55 7.36
C ASP A 122 7.67 -21.20 8.53
N ASN A 123 7.11 -20.79 9.67
CA ASN A 123 7.92 -20.28 10.79
C ASN A 123 8.84 -21.36 11.39
N SER A 124 8.37 -22.62 11.40
CA SER A 124 9.08 -23.73 12.05
C SER A 124 10.32 -24.18 11.27
N SER A 125 10.21 -24.24 9.95
CA SER A 125 11.27 -24.74 9.05
C SER A 125 12.05 -23.62 8.37
N GLY A 126 11.54 -22.39 8.39
CA GLY A 126 12.06 -21.28 7.61
C GLY A 126 11.92 -21.45 6.11
N LYS A 127 11.19 -22.46 5.63
CA LYS A 127 11.00 -22.68 4.19
C LYS A 127 10.03 -21.64 3.63
N MET A 128 10.36 -21.02 2.50
CA MET A 128 9.41 -20.20 1.74
C MET A 128 8.32 -21.11 1.14
N ILE A 129 7.06 -20.82 1.45
CA ILE A 129 5.87 -21.62 1.07
C ILE A 129 4.92 -20.89 0.10
N SER A 130 5.27 -19.67 -0.32
CA SER A 130 4.62 -18.94 -1.42
C SER A 130 5.62 -18.54 -2.50
N GLU A 131 5.12 -18.12 -3.66
CA GLU A 131 5.93 -17.31 -4.58
C GLU A 131 6.14 -15.89 -4.01
N VAL A 132 7.11 -15.16 -4.55
CA VAL A 132 7.34 -13.74 -4.25
C VAL A 132 6.40 -12.88 -5.09
N LYS A 133 5.59 -12.05 -4.43
CA LYS A 133 4.67 -11.12 -5.09
C LYS A 133 5.17 -9.70 -5.03
N LEU A 134 5.30 -9.05 -6.19
CA LEU A 134 5.58 -7.61 -6.28
C LEU A 134 4.29 -6.79 -6.29
N PHE A 135 4.21 -5.87 -5.34
CA PHE A 135 3.29 -4.74 -5.34
C PHE A 135 4.08 -3.45 -5.60
N SER A 136 3.89 -2.89 -6.80
CA SER A 136 4.55 -1.65 -7.24
C SER A 136 3.52 -0.54 -7.34
N ALA A 137 3.85 0.71 -7.01
CA ALA A 137 3.06 1.95 -7.17
C ALA A 137 3.93 3.21 -7.00
N ASP A 138 3.44 4.41 -7.28
CA ASP A 138 4.14 5.64 -6.84
C ASP A 138 3.98 5.80 -5.33
N GLU A 139 2.75 5.66 -4.84
CA GLU A 139 2.42 5.60 -3.42
C GLU A 139 1.67 4.31 -3.14
N GLY A 140 1.94 3.66 -2.01
CA GLY A 140 1.29 2.40 -1.68
C GLY A 140 1.23 2.13 -0.18
N THR A 141 0.28 1.29 0.20
CA THR A 141 0.11 0.80 1.56
C THR A 141 -0.60 -0.55 1.54
N TYR A 142 -0.49 -1.31 2.61
CA TYR A 142 -1.18 -2.58 2.76
C TYR A 142 -1.69 -2.79 4.18
N ARG A 143 -2.60 -3.75 4.34
CA ARG A 143 -3.17 -4.17 5.61
C ARG A 143 -3.51 -5.64 5.60
N ILE A 144 -3.37 -6.27 6.77
CA ILE A 144 -3.77 -7.66 6.98
C ILE A 144 -5.20 -7.70 7.52
N PHE A 145 -6.00 -8.59 6.94
CA PHE A 145 -7.37 -8.88 7.36
C PHE A 145 -7.51 -10.38 7.62
N ASP A 146 -7.94 -10.75 8.83
CA ASP A 146 -8.07 -12.16 9.22
C ASP A 146 -9.51 -12.65 9.06
N SER A 147 -9.67 -13.85 8.51
CA SER A 147 -10.95 -14.56 8.36
C SER A 147 -10.73 -16.06 8.50
N GLN A 148 -11.52 -16.71 9.36
CA GLN A 148 -11.61 -18.16 9.49
C GLN A 148 -10.27 -18.92 9.62
N GLY A 149 -9.28 -18.33 10.29
CA GLY A 149 -7.95 -18.92 10.48
C GLY A 149 -6.98 -18.70 9.30
N ILE A 150 -7.34 -17.81 8.37
CA ILE A 150 -6.49 -17.34 7.27
C ILE A 150 -6.37 -15.81 7.30
N SER A 151 -5.17 -15.30 7.03
CA SER A 151 -4.81 -13.89 6.92
C SER A 151 -4.69 -13.49 5.45
N TYR A 152 -5.37 -12.41 5.07
CA TYR A 152 -5.42 -11.86 3.73
C TYR A 152 -4.67 -10.53 3.66
N ILE A 153 -4.03 -10.25 2.53
CA ILE A 153 -3.27 -9.03 2.29
C ILE A 153 -4.11 -8.09 1.43
N PHE A 154 -4.61 -7.01 2.00
CA PHE A 154 -5.17 -5.92 1.22
C PHE A 154 -4.06 -4.93 0.85
N PHE A 155 -3.74 -4.80 -0.43
CA PHE A 155 -2.81 -3.80 -0.93
C PHE A 155 -3.58 -2.75 -1.73
N VAL A 156 -3.18 -1.48 -1.59
CA VAL A 156 -3.64 -0.41 -2.46
C VAL A 156 -2.49 0.53 -2.77
N GLY A 157 -2.45 1.02 -4.01
CA GLY A 157 -1.50 2.02 -4.45
C GLY A 157 -2.10 3.00 -5.44
N SER A 158 -1.37 4.08 -5.66
CA SER A 158 -1.70 5.07 -6.67
C SER A 158 -0.50 5.39 -7.55
N THR A 159 -0.78 5.74 -8.80
CA THR A 159 0.17 6.26 -9.77
C THR A 159 -0.33 7.60 -10.28
N THR A 160 0.54 8.59 -10.36
CA THR A 160 0.19 9.91 -10.86
C THR A 160 0.70 10.08 -12.29
N TYR A 161 -0.22 10.33 -13.22
CA TYR A 161 0.11 10.60 -14.62
C TYR A 161 -0.62 11.86 -15.09
N GLN A 162 0.14 12.83 -15.61
CA GLN A 162 -0.37 14.12 -16.12
C GLN A 162 -1.28 14.86 -15.10
N GLY A 163 -0.98 14.76 -13.80
CA GLY A 163 -1.76 15.40 -12.75
C GLY A 163 -2.94 14.58 -12.22
N TRP A 164 -3.27 13.44 -12.83
CA TRP A 164 -4.29 12.51 -12.33
C TRP A 164 -3.67 11.38 -11.53
N SER A 165 -4.16 11.16 -10.31
CA SER A 165 -3.81 10.00 -9.49
C SER A 165 -4.82 8.91 -9.72
N ASN A 166 -4.40 7.84 -10.39
CA ASN A 166 -5.19 6.63 -10.58
C ASN A 166 -4.78 5.61 -9.53
N TRP A 167 -5.78 5.00 -8.89
CA TRP A 167 -5.55 4.01 -7.86
C TRP A 167 -5.70 2.60 -8.42
N TYR A 168 -5.22 1.63 -7.67
CA TYR A 168 -5.48 0.22 -7.87
C TYR A 168 -5.19 -0.52 -6.57
N GLY A 169 -5.81 -1.67 -6.41
CA GLY A 169 -5.63 -2.44 -5.21
C GLY A 169 -6.52 -3.67 -5.21
N GLY A 170 -6.40 -4.42 -4.13
CA GLY A 170 -7.20 -5.60 -3.93
C GLY A 170 -6.80 -6.36 -2.69
N LEU A 171 -7.67 -7.29 -2.33
CA LEU A 171 -7.44 -8.30 -1.33
C LEU A 171 -6.81 -9.52 -1.98
N TRP A 172 -5.74 -10.03 -1.40
CA TRP A 172 -4.98 -11.15 -1.90
C TRP A 172 -4.87 -12.23 -0.84
N GLN A 173 -4.93 -13.48 -1.27
CA GLN A 173 -4.55 -14.65 -0.50
C GLN A 173 -3.20 -15.16 -1.03
N ALA A 174 -2.26 -15.42 -0.11
CA ALA A 174 -0.98 -16.01 -0.47
C ALA A 174 -1.14 -17.51 -0.75
N GLY A 175 -0.24 -18.06 -1.56
CA GLY A 175 -0.22 -19.47 -1.90
C GLY A 175 0.97 -19.77 -2.81
N SER A 176 1.02 -20.98 -3.37
CA SER A 176 1.98 -21.29 -4.43
C SER A 176 1.87 -20.30 -5.61
N ASN A 177 0.64 -19.84 -5.87
CA ASN A 177 0.33 -18.66 -6.68
C ASN A 177 -0.54 -17.70 -5.87
N TRP A 178 -0.30 -16.39 -5.98
CA TRP A 178 -1.12 -15.40 -5.29
C TRP A 178 -2.48 -15.24 -5.98
N THR A 179 -3.55 -15.36 -5.19
CA THR A 179 -4.92 -15.25 -5.70
C THR A 179 -5.56 -13.96 -5.22
N MET A 180 -6.02 -13.11 -6.14
CA MET A 180 -6.83 -11.95 -5.79
C MET A 180 -8.25 -12.42 -5.44
N LYS A 181 -8.77 -11.98 -4.30
CA LYS A 181 -10.10 -12.29 -3.81
C LYS A 181 -11.08 -11.14 -4.01
N TRP A 182 -10.58 -9.90 -4.04
CA TRP A 182 -11.39 -8.71 -4.22
C TRP A 182 -10.57 -7.57 -4.83
N PRO A 183 -11.15 -6.70 -5.69
CA PRO A 183 -12.47 -6.87 -6.31
C PRO A 183 -12.46 -8.10 -7.24
N THR A 184 -13.63 -8.67 -7.53
CA THR A 184 -13.74 -9.90 -8.33
C THR A 184 -13.13 -9.70 -9.72
N ASP A 185 -12.22 -10.61 -10.08
CA ASP A 185 -11.52 -10.77 -11.36
C ASP A 185 -10.63 -9.63 -11.89
N LYS A 186 -9.30 -9.84 -11.86
CA LYS A 186 -8.28 -8.94 -12.41
C LYS A 186 -8.27 -8.86 -13.95
N GLU A 187 -8.76 -9.91 -14.61
CA GLU A 187 -8.77 -10.02 -16.08
C GLU A 187 -9.99 -9.38 -16.73
N ASN A 188 -10.95 -8.93 -15.92
CA ASN A 188 -12.14 -8.27 -16.40
C ASN A 188 -11.94 -6.75 -16.43
N GLN A 189 -12.46 -6.09 -17.47
CA GLN A 189 -12.49 -4.63 -17.58
C GLN A 189 -13.10 -4.00 -16.31
N GLU A 190 -14.01 -4.72 -15.67
CA GLU A 190 -14.63 -4.38 -14.37
C GLU A 190 -13.61 -4.05 -13.25
N TYR A 191 -12.42 -4.67 -13.20
CA TYR A 191 -11.37 -4.31 -12.23
C TYR A 191 -10.82 -2.90 -12.49
N TYR A 192 -10.48 -2.60 -13.74
CA TYR A 192 -9.93 -1.31 -14.12
C TYR A 192 -11.00 -0.21 -14.00
N ASP A 193 -12.23 -0.53 -14.38
CA ASP A 193 -13.40 0.33 -14.22
C ASP A 193 -13.71 0.58 -12.74
N PHE A 194 -13.50 -0.41 -11.87
CA PHE A 194 -13.66 -0.24 -10.44
C PHE A 194 -12.73 0.88 -9.94
N TRP A 195 -11.44 0.86 -10.30
CA TRP A 195 -10.50 1.83 -9.75
C TRP A 195 -10.43 3.17 -10.49
N GLN A 196 -10.94 3.28 -11.71
CA GLN A 196 -10.76 4.43 -12.60
C GLN A 196 -11.06 5.80 -11.94
N ASN A 197 -12.08 5.85 -11.08
CA ASN A 197 -12.50 7.06 -10.38
C ASN A 197 -12.60 6.87 -8.87
N ARG A 198 -11.93 5.85 -8.32
CA ARG A 198 -11.95 5.53 -6.89
C ARG A 198 -10.59 5.79 -6.25
N ALA A 199 -10.58 6.26 -5.02
CA ALA A 199 -9.45 6.19 -4.11
C ALA A 199 -9.88 5.46 -2.84
N VAL A 200 -8.92 4.99 -2.04
CA VAL A 200 -9.21 4.21 -0.83
C VAL A 200 -8.44 4.70 0.37
N GLU A 201 -9.15 4.80 1.49
CA GLU A 201 -8.56 4.87 2.82
C GLU A 201 -8.76 3.53 3.54
N ILE A 202 -7.69 3.00 4.12
CA ILE A 202 -7.73 1.73 4.84
C ILE A 202 -7.91 2.01 6.34
N GLY A 203 -8.94 1.43 6.94
CA GLY A 203 -9.17 1.46 8.38
C GLY A 203 -8.92 0.12 9.07
N GLN A 204 -9.18 0.13 10.38
CA GLN A 204 -9.53 -0.99 11.25
C GLN A 204 -9.83 -2.36 10.59
N ASP A 205 -11.12 -2.49 10.39
CA ASP A 205 -11.85 -3.64 9.85
C ASP A 205 -12.71 -3.15 8.67
N PHE A 206 -12.21 -2.16 7.93
CA PHE A 206 -12.96 -1.53 6.84
C PHE A 206 -12.03 -0.88 5.81
N ILE A 207 -12.59 -0.63 4.62
CA ILE A 207 -12.05 0.29 3.63
C ILE A 207 -13.09 1.37 3.33
N ARG A 208 -12.64 2.59 3.10
CA ARG A 208 -13.47 3.72 2.68
C ARG A 208 -13.16 4.03 1.24
N ILE A 209 -14.17 3.97 0.38
CA ILE A 209 -14.09 4.32 -1.03
C ILE A 209 -14.40 5.80 -1.17
N LEU A 210 -13.55 6.51 -1.90
CA LEU A 210 -13.75 7.90 -2.28
C LEU A 210 -13.94 7.98 -3.80
N HIS A 211 -14.84 8.83 -4.28
CA HIS A 211 -15.01 9.09 -5.70
C HIS A 211 -14.35 10.41 -6.10
N ARG A 212 -13.79 10.40 -7.29
CA ARG A 212 -13.18 11.58 -7.89
C ARG A 212 -14.27 12.56 -8.29
N LYS A 213 -14.23 13.78 -7.74
CA LYS A 213 -15.04 14.91 -8.19
C LYS A 213 -14.18 15.91 -8.92
N VAL A 214 -14.38 15.99 -10.24
CA VAL A 214 -13.74 16.98 -11.10
C VAL A 214 -14.33 18.36 -10.81
N LEU A 215 -13.46 19.33 -10.55
CA LEU A 215 -13.84 20.71 -10.29
C LEU A 215 -13.99 21.48 -11.62
N PRO A 216 -14.85 22.51 -11.66
CA PRO A 216 -14.93 23.39 -12.81
C PRO A 216 -13.59 24.04 -13.14
N LEU A 217 -13.29 24.21 -14.43
CA LEU A 217 -12.08 24.91 -14.88
C LEU A 217 -12.07 26.34 -14.33
N LYS A 218 -10.95 26.74 -13.74
CA LYS A 218 -10.78 28.09 -13.17
C LYS A 218 -10.66 29.15 -14.26
N ASP A 219 -10.10 28.79 -15.41
CA ASP A 219 -10.02 29.60 -16.60
C ASP A 219 -9.82 28.73 -17.86
N LYS A 220 -9.90 29.36 -19.05
CA LYS A 220 -9.75 28.67 -20.34
C LYS A 220 -8.32 28.21 -20.66
N SER A 221 -7.33 28.57 -19.84
CA SER A 221 -5.92 28.15 -20.00
C SER A 221 -5.59 26.88 -19.21
N GLN A 222 -6.47 26.46 -18.30
CA GLN A 222 -6.32 25.22 -17.57
C GLN A 222 -6.53 24.00 -18.50
N VAL A 223 -5.43 23.31 -18.81
CA VAL A 223 -5.42 22.13 -19.70
C VAL A 223 -6.02 20.90 -19.02
N MET A 224 -5.86 20.76 -17.69
CA MET A 224 -6.43 19.65 -16.91
C MET A 224 -7.20 20.19 -15.69
N PRO A 225 -8.44 19.73 -15.46
CA PRO A 225 -9.24 20.19 -14.34
C PRO A 225 -8.65 19.70 -13.01
N ASP A 226 -8.76 20.54 -11.98
CA ASP A 226 -8.50 20.12 -10.61
C ASP A 226 -9.58 19.10 -10.19
N TYR A 227 -9.28 18.28 -9.19
CA TYR A 227 -10.26 17.37 -8.61
C TYR A 227 -10.07 17.25 -7.10
N THR A 228 -11.11 16.74 -6.45
CA THR A 228 -11.10 16.36 -5.04
C THR A 228 -11.60 14.93 -4.92
N TRP A 229 -11.32 14.29 -3.79
CA TRP A 229 -11.88 13.00 -3.43
C TRP A 229 -13.04 13.23 -2.46
N GLU A 230 -14.22 12.75 -2.82
CA GLU A 230 -15.41 12.81 -1.96
C GLU A 230 -15.76 11.42 -1.45
N TYR A 231 -16.26 11.33 -0.22
CA TYR A 231 -16.73 10.07 0.32
C TYR A 231 -17.83 9.48 -0.55
N ALA A 232 -17.67 8.21 -0.94
CA ALA A 232 -18.68 7.46 -1.66
C ALA A 232 -19.34 6.42 -0.76
N GLU A 233 -18.55 5.52 -0.19
CA GLU A 233 -19.06 4.40 0.61
C GLU A 233 -18.00 3.87 1.58
N LYS A 234 -18.47 3.12 2.59
CA LYS A 234 -17.61 2.40 3.52
C LYS A 234 -17.95 0.92 3.39
N LEU A 235 -16.93 0.11 3.14
CA LEU A 235 -17.05 -1.34 3.07
C LEU A 235 -16.43 -1.97 4.32
N LEU A 236 -17.20 -2.75 5.07
CA LEU A 236 -16.72 -3.48 6.24
C LEU A 236 -16.13 -4.82 5.84
N TRP A 237 -15.08 -5.21 6.54
CA TRP A 237 -14.53 -6.56 6.45
C TRP A 237 -15.50 -7.55 7.08
N ASP A 238 -16.07 -8.43 6.25
CA ASP A 238 -16.84 -9.56 6.69
C ASP A 238 -15.94 -10.78 6.87
N LYS A 239 -15.68 -11.12 8.14
CA LYS A 239 -14.85 -12.26 8.52
C LYS A 239 -15.48 -13.60 8.13
N GLU A 240 -16.78 -13.68 7.93
CA GLU A 240 -17.44 -14.93 7.58
C GLU A 240 -17.31 -15.26 6.10
N SER A 241 -17.39 -14.26 5.22
CA SER A 241 -17.27 -14.45 3.77
C SER A 241 -15.90 -14.12 3.19
N ALA A 242 -14.96 -13.66 4.03
CA ALA A 242 -13.64 -13.19 3.63
C ALA A 242 -13.70 -12.12 2.53
N ASN A 243 -14.62 -11.16 2.67
CA ASN A 243 -14.88 -10.14 1.67
C ASN A 243 -15.28 -8.79 2.29
N PHE A 244 -15.30 -7.73 1.47
CA PHE A 244 -15.80 -6.42 1.86
C PHE A 244 -17.28 -6.25 1.47
N LYS A 245 -18.11 -5.81 2.42
CA LYS A 245 -19.56 -5.59 2.23
C LYS A 245 -19.95 -4.14 2.49
N VAL A 246 -20.91 -3.64 1.71
CA VAL A 246 -21.54 -2.32 1.93
C VAL A 246 -22.33 -2.36 3.23
N ILE A 247 -22.29 -1.27 4.00
CA ILE A 247 -23.20 -1.05 5.13
C ILE A 247 -24.50 -0.50 4.53
N GLU A 248 -25.61 -1.25 4.64
CA GLU A 248 -26.96 -0.72 4.41
C GLU A 248 -27.39 0.22 5.56
#